data_AF-X7XQ76-F1
#
_entry.id   AF-X7XQ76-F1
#
_cell.length_a   1.000
_cell.length_b   1.000
_cell.length_c   1.000
_cell.angle_alpha   90.00
_cell.angle_beta   90.00
_cell.angle_gamma   90.00
#
_symmetry.space_group_name_H-M   'P 1'
#
loop_
_entity.id
_entity.type
_entity.pdbx_description
1 polymer ?
#
loop_
_entity_poly.entity_id
_entity_poly.type
_entity_poly.pdbx_seq_one_letter_code
_entity_poly.pdbx_strand_id
1 'polypeptide(L)'
;MLWGLGRSLALEHPEIWGGLIDLDDSVPTALAARQVLAAAGSADEEDQVVYRLGTRLVPRLRWRPVTTEPVTLSSDTSQLVIGATGNIGPHLIRRLAQMGAGTVVAVSRNPGDRLHELAETLAAAGKNLVTVGRGCHRRRRHEPRCSTGSAPTCRRWRASIWLPSPDSRCCSAR
;
A
#
# COMPACT_ATOMS: atom_id res chain seq x y z
N MET A 1 11.86 -3.53 10.00
CA MET A 1 11.20 -4.59 10.79
C MET A 1 11.66 -4.60 12.24
N LEU A 2 12.96 -4.43 12.52
CA LEU A 2 13.54 -4.53 13.86
C LEU A 2 12.84 -3.66 14.92
N TRP A 3 12.46 -2.43 14.61
CA TRP A 3 11.73 -1.55 15.53
C TRP A 3 10.38 -2.09 16.01
N GLY A 4 9.61 -2.71 15.12
CA GLY A 4 8.34 -3.33 15.49
C GLY A 4 8.56 -4.55 16.38
N LEU A 5 9.51 -5.40 16.01
CA LEU A 5 9.88 -6.58 16.77
C LEU A 5 10.42 -6.23 18.16
N GLY A 6 11.31 -5.24 18.27
CA GLY A 6 11.88 -4.80 19.54
C GLY A 6 10.80 -4.30 20.50
N ARG A 7 9.80 -3.55 20.01
CA ARG A 7 8.65 -3.13 20.82
C ARG A 7 7.79 -4.29 21.28
N SER A 8 7.60 -5.32 20.45
CA SER A 8 6.93 -6.55 20.89
C SER A 8 7.74 -7.27 21.97
N LEU A 9 9.06 -7.40 21.78
CA LEU A 9 9.95 -8.03 22.74
C LEU A 9 9.96 -7.29 24.09
N ALA A 10 9.98 -5.96 24.08
CA ALA A 10 9.89 -5.14 25.28
C ALA A 10 8.61 -5.40 26.10
N LEU A 11 7.50 -5.72 25.42
CA LEU A 11 6.21 -5.99 26.05
C LEU A 11 6.06 -7.46 26.48
N GLU A 12 6.58 -8.40 25.69
CA GLU A 12 6.43 -9.84 25.93
C GLU A 12 7.49 -10.38 26.91
N HIS A 13 8.71 -9.83 26.87
CA HIS A 13 9.85 -10.27 27.65
C HIS A 13 10.65 -9.09 28.24
N PRO A 14 10.04 -8.30 29.15
CA PRO A 14 10.72 -7.16 29.77
C PRO A 14 11.99 -7.53 30.52
N GLU A 15 12.13 -8.78 30.99
CA GLU A 15 13.27 -9.29 31.75
C GLU A 15 14.58 -9.41 30.95
N ILE A 16 14.50 -9.45 29.61
CA ILE A 16 15.66 -9.49 28.71
C ILE A 16 15.74 -8.26 27.79
N TRP A 17 14.84 -7.30 27.97
CA TRP A 17 14.81 -6.09 27.16
C TRP A 17 15.86 -5.10 27.64
N GLY A 18 16.74 -4.68 26.73
CA GLY A 18 17.73 -3.62 26.98
C GLY A 18 17.33 -2.29 26.34
N GLY A 19 17.00 -2.32 25.05
CA GLY A 19 16.63 -1.14 24.29
C GLY A 19 16.94 -1.25 22.80
N LEU A 20 16.65 -0.18 22.07
CA LEU A 20 16.87 -0.05 20.63
C LEU A 20 17.60 1.25 20.33
N ILE A 21 18.78 1.14 19.72
CA ILE A 21 19.63 2.28 19.35
C ILE A 21 19.76 2.29 17.83
N ASP A 22 19.27 3.36 17.21
CA ASP A 22 19.43 3.63 15.78
C ASP A 22 20.51 4.70 15.61
N LEU A 23 21.56 4.38 14.86
CA LEU A 23 22.74 5.21 14.67
C LEU A 23 22.72 5.89 13.31
N ASP A 24 23.38 7.04 13.24
CA ASP A 24 23.62 7.74 11.99
C ASP A 24 24.80 7.10 11.26
N ASP A 25 24.63 6.67 10.01
CA ASP A 25 25.71 6.08 9.21
C ASP A 25 26.68 7.13 8.64
N SER A 26 26.31 8.41 8.70
CA SER A 26 27.14 9.52 8.24
C SER A 26 28.21 9.95 9.26
N VAL A 27 28.13 9.48 10.52
CA VAL A 27 29.10 9.85 11.55
C VAL A 27 30.26 8.84 11.64
N PRO A 28 31.47 9.27 12.04
CA PRO A 28 32.58 8.35 12.25
C PRO A 28 32.24 7.25 13.26
N THR A 29 32.69 6.02 13.01
CA THR A 29 32.45 4.85 13.87
C THR A 29 32.84 5.10 15.33
N ALA A 30 33.91 5.86 15.58
CA ALA A 30 34.33 6.23 16.92
C ALA A 30 33.28 7.06 17.67
N LEU A 31 32.55 7.94 16.96
CA LEU A 31 31.44 8.69 17.55
C LEU A 31 30.23 7.78 17.77
N ALA A 32 29.89 6.93 16.79
CA ALA A 32 28.81 5.96 16.91
C ALA A 32 29.00 5.00 18.11
N ALA A 33 30.22 4.52 18.33
CA ALA A 33 30.55 3.68 19.49
C ALA A 33 30.35 4.42 20.82
N ARG A 34 30.75 5.69 20.92
CA ARG A 34 30.49 6.51 22.10
C ARG A 34 29.00 6.73 22.33
N GLN A 35 28.22 6.91 21.27
CA GLN A 35 26.76 7.07 21.34
C GLN A 35 26.07 5.81 21.85
N VAL A 36 26.52 4.63 21.44
CA VAL A 36 26.03 3.34 21.95
C VAL A 36 26.33 3.21 23.44
N LEU A 37 27.57 3.46 23.86
CA LEU A 37 27.95 3.40 25.27
C LEU A 37 27.15 4.40 26.12
N ALA A 38 26.98 5.63 25.63
CA ALA A 38 26.20 6.66 26.31
C ALA A 38 24.72 6.27 26.44
N ALA A 39 24.12 5.68 25.40
CA ALA A 39 22.73 5.24 25.45
C ALA A 39 22.55 4.02 26.39
N ALA A 40 23.47 3.05 26.34
CA ALA A 40 23.40 1.86 27.20
C ALA A 40 23.66 2.15 28.69
N GLY A 41 24.45 3.19 28.99
CA GLY A 41 24.73 3.65 30.35
C GLY A 41 23.83 4.81 30.82
N SER A 42 22.79 5.16 30.06
CA SER A 42 21.89 6.25 30.40
C SER A 42 21.09 5.91 31.65
N ALA A 43 20.86 6.91 32.51
CA ALA A 43 20.03 6.76 33.73
C ALA A 43 18.55 7.08 33.50
N ASP A 44 18.16 7.40 32.25
CA ASP A 44 16.76 7.63 31.90
C ASP A 44 16.04 6.32 31.54
N GLU A 45 14.70 6.36 31.55
CA GLU A 45 13.84 5.22 31.21
C GLU A 45 13.67 5.03 29.70
N GLU A 46 14.57 5.60 28.90
CA GLU A 46 14.46 5.62 27.45
C GLU A 46 15.03 4.36 26.82
N ASP A 47 14.14 3.45 26.45
CA ASP A 47 14.50 2.19 25.82
C ASP A 47 14.60 2.27 24.28
N GLN A 48 14.35 3.43 23.69
CA GLN A 48 14.37 3.66 22.25
C GLN A 48 15.04 5.00 21.95
N VAL A 49 16.21 4.94 21.30
CA VAL A 49 17.04 6.11 21.02
C VAL A 49 17.44 6.13 19.55
N VAL A 50 17.38 7.32 18.96
CA VAL A 50 17.86 7.58 17.60
C VAL A 50 18.94 8.66 17.66
N TYR A 51 20.08 8.43 17.04
CA TYR A 51 21.09 9.46 16.81
C TYR A 51 21.02 9.95 15.37
N ARG A 52 20.94 11.27 15.18
CA ARG A 52 21.02 11.94 13.87
C ARG A 52 21.89 13.19 13.99
N LEU A 53 22.87 13.34 13.11
CA LEU A 53 23.83 14.45 13.11
C LEU A 53 24.44 14.69 14.50
N GLY A 54 24.78 13.62 15.22
CA GLY A 54 25.32 13.70 16.58
C GLY A 54 24.29 13.98 17.69
N THR A 55 23.04 14.26 17.35
CA THR A 55 21.97 14.62 18.30
C THR A 55 21.18 13.37 18.71
N ARG A 56 20.98 13.22 20.03
CA ARG A 56 20.13 12.17 20.61
C ARG A 56 18.65 12.57 20.51
N LEU A 57 17.82 11.68 19.96
CA LEU A 57 16.38 11.84 19.81
C LEU A 57 15.68 10.63 20.43
N VAL A 58 14.50 10.87 21.02
CA VAL A 58 13.66 9.81 21.61
C VAL A 58 12.26 9.88 20.99
N PRO A 59 11.66 8.74 20.61
CA PRO A 59 10.35 8.73 20.00
C PRO A 59 9.29 9.11 21.05
N ARG A 60 8.36 9.98 20.64
CA ARG A 60 7.20 10.37 21.45
C ARG A 60 5.96 10.36 20.59
N LEU A 61 4.92 9.69 21.07
CA LEU A 61 3.60 9.82 20.50
C LEU A 61 2.95 11.07 21.09
N ARG A 62 2.55 12.00 20.24
CA ARG A 62 1.86 13.23 20.64
C ARG A 62 0.60 13.40 19.83
N TRP A 63 -0.44 13.93 20.46
CA TRP A 63 -1.61 14.37 19.74
C TRP A 63 -1.23 15.52 18.81
N ARG A 64 -1.71 15.48 17.57
CA ARG A 64 -1.53 16.55 16.59
C ARG A 64 -2.86 16.86 15.96
N PRO A 65 -3.35 18.12 15.99
CA PRO A 65 -4.49 18.50 15.19
C PRO A 65 -4.10 18.35 13.72
N VAL A 66 -4.92 17.64 12.95
CA VAL A 66 -4.75 17.53 11.50
C VAL A 66 -5.91 18.27 10.87
N THR A 67 -5.61 19.30 10.09
CA THR A 67 -6.58 19.89 9.18
C THR A 67 -6.71 18.96 7.98
N THR A 68 -7.91 18.45 7.75
CA THR A 68 -8.21 17.60 6.60
C THR A 68 -8.93 18.42 5.55
N GLU A 69 -8.24 18.73 4.46
CA GLU A 69 -8.91 19.25 3.27
C GLU A 69 -9.58 18.10 2.51
N PRO A 70 -10.80 18.29 1.97
CA PRO A 70 -11.43 17.30 1.13
C PRO A 70 -10.54 16.99 -0.09
N VAL A 71 -10.15 15.73 -0.26
CA VAL A 71 -9.42 15.28 -1.45
C VAL A 71 -10.42 14.77 -2.48
N THR A 72 -10.42 15.39 -3.67
CA THR A 72 -11.17 14.92 -4.83
C THR A 72 -10.23 14.17 -5.78
N LEU A 73 -10.59 12.94 -6.13
CA LEU A 73 -9.89 12.09 -7.06
C LEU A 73 -10.48 12.28 -8.46
N SER A 74 -9.62 12.28 -9.48
CA SER A 74 -10.06 12.30 -10.87
C SER A 74 -10.71 10.97 -11.25
N SER A 75 -11.82 11.05 -11.99
CA SER A 75 -12.53 9.90 -12.55
C SER A 75 -11.68 9.08 -13.52
N ASP A 76 -10.66 9.69 -14.12
CA ASP A 76 -9.84 9.05 -15.15
C ASP A 76 -8.69 8.23 -14.55
N THR A 77 -8.56 8.24 -13.22
CA THR A 77 -7.52 7.50 -12.49
C THR A 77 -8.03 6.17 -11.94
N SER A 78 -7.11 5.23 -11.78
CA SER A 78 -7.37 3.95 -11.12
C SER A 78 -6.71 3.90 -9.75
N GLN A 79 -7.44 3.44 -8.74
CA GLN A 79 -6.95 3.30 -7.37
C GLN A 79 -6.73 1.83 -7.01
N LEU A 80 -5.56 1.47 -6.50
CA LEU A 80 -5.22 0.09 -6.13
C LEU A 80 -5.44 -0.15 -4.64
N VAL A 81 -6.27 -1.12 -4.29
CA VAL A 81 -6.51 -1.52 -2.90
C VAL A 81 -5.99 -2.94 -2.69
N ILE A 82 -4.94 -3.09 -1.89
CA ILE A 82 -4.38 -4.39 -1.51
C ILE A 82 -5.04 -4.85 -0.21
N GLY A 83 -5.43 -6.13 -0.15
CA GLY A 83 -6.24 -6.64 0.96
C GLY A 83 -7.69 -6.17 0.87
N ALA A 84 -8.18 -5.93 -0.36
CA ALA A 84 -9.49 -5.33 -0.64
C ALA A 84 -10.68 -6.08 -0.04
N THR A 85 -10.54 -7.37 0.26
CA THR A 85 -11.59 -8.19 0.89
C THR A 85 -11.42 -8.36 2.40
N GLY A 86 -10.45 -7.68 3.03
CA GLY A 86 -10.35 -7.62 4.49
C GLY A 86 -11.38 -6.66 5.08
N ASN A 87 -11.48 -6.60 6.41
CA ASN A 87 -12.53 -5.84 7.11
C ASN A 87 -12.57 -4.35 6.73
N ILE A 88 -11.43 -3.72 6.44
CA ILE A 88 -11.35 -2.29 6.07
C ILE A 88 -11.55 -2.06 4.57
N GLY A 89 -11.24 -3.05 3.73
CA GLY A 89 -11.19 -2.92 2.27
C GLY A 89 -12.48 -2.38 1.65
N PRO A 90 -13.67 -2.97 1.91
CA PRO A 90 -14.94 -2.48 1.39
C PRO A 90 -15.25 -1.03 1.76
N HIS A 91 -14.89 -0.60 2.98
CA HIS A 91 -15.08 0.77 3.43
C HIS A 91 -14.16 1.75 2.69
N LEU A 92 -12.89 1.37 2.51
CA LEU A 92 -11.94 2.16 1.74
C LEU A 92 -12.39 2.30 0.27
N ILE A 93 -12.84 1.21 -0.35
CA ILE A 93 -13.34 1.22 -1.74
C ILE A 93 -14.53 2.19 -1.90
N ARG A 94 -15.51 2.13 -0.99
CA ARG A 94 -16.64 3.09 -0.98
C ARG A 94 -16.15 4.52 -0.82
N ARG A 95 -15.20 4.76 0.08
CA ARG A 95 -14.66 6.10 0.31
C ARG A 95 -13.93 6.63 -0.91
N LEU A 96 -13.12 5.82 -1.58
CA LEU A 96 -12.43 6.20 -2.82
C LEU A 96 -13.42 6.55 -3.94
N ALA A 97 -14.51 5.77 -4.08
CA ALA A 97 -15.56 6.06 -5.05
C ALA A 97 -16.28 7.39 -4.75
N GLN A 98 -16.61 7.65 -3.47
CA GLN A 98 -17.18 8.93 -3.02
C GLN A 98 -16.24 10.11 -3.25
N MET A 99 -14.92 9.89 -3.12
CA MET A 99 -13.91 10.90 -3.41
C MET A 99 -13.75 11.17 -4.92
N GLY A 100 -14.37 10.38 -5.79
CA GLY A 100 -14.39 10.63 -7.24
C GLY A 100 -13.70 9.57 -8.09
N ALA A 101 -13.02 8.59 -7.49
CA ALA A 101 -12.31 7.53 -8.23
C ALA A 101 -13.25 6.85 -9.23
N GLY A 102 -12.88 6.84 -10.52
CA GLY A 102 -13.69 6.20 -11.56
C GLY A 102 -13.47 4.69 -11.61
N THR A 103 -12.26 4.22 -11.30
CA THR A 103 -11.93 2.80 -11.24
C THR A 103 -11.18 2.46 -9.95
N VAL A 104 -11.58 1.38 -9.29
CA VAL A 104 -10.88 0.81 -8.14
C VAL A 104 -10.48 -0.63 -8.47
N VAL A 105 -9.20 -0.94 -8.33
CA VAL A 105 -8.64 -2.28 -8.53
C VAL A 105 -8.46 -2.94 -7.15
N ALA A 106 -9.30 -3.93 -6.88
CA ALA A 106 -9.33 -4.67 -5.63
C ALA A 106 -8.47 -5.93 -5.70
N VAL A 107 -7.31 -5.91 -5.04
CA VAL A 107 -6.38 -7.03 -4.98
C VAL A 107 -6.60 -7.84 -3.71
N SER A 108 -6.86 -9.14 -3.88
CA SER A 108 -6.95 -10.08 -2.76
C SER A 108 -6.44 -11.46 -3.15
N ARG A 109 -5.89 -12.21 -2.18
CA ARG A 109 -5.43 -13.58 -2.42
C ARG A 109 -6.58 -14.52 -2.80
N ASN A 110 -7.74 -14.33 -2.18
CA ASN A 110 -8.95 -15.11 -2.41
C ASN A 110 -10.14 -14.15 -2.46
N PRO A 111 -10.40 -13.48 -3.60
CA PRO A 111 -11.46 -12.48 -3.66
C PRO A 111 -12.84 -13.10 -3.42
N GLY A 112 -13.11 -14.28 -4.00
CA GLY A 112 -14.45 -14.88 -4.02
C GLY A 112 -15.50 -13.87 -4.51
N ASP A 113 -16.72 -13.99 -3.99
CA ASP A 113 -17.82 -13.08 -4.32
C ASP A 113 -17.98 -11.96 -3.28
N ARG A 114 -17.03 -11.80 -2.35
CA ARG A 114 -17.11 -10.87 -1.20
C ARG A 114 -17.28 -9.39 -1.59
N LEU A 115 -16.94 -9.03 -2.82
CA LEU A 115 -17.07 -7.67 -3.33
C LEU A 115 -18.16 -7.56 -4.41
N HIS A 116 -18.93 -8.62 -4.70
CA HIS A 116 -19.90 -8.62 -5.79
C HIS A 116 -20.99 -7.58 -5.57
N GLU A 117 -21.63 -7.58 -4.40
CA GLU A 117 -22.68 -6.61 -4.06
C GLU A 117 -22.16 -5.15 -4.07
N LEU A 118 -20.91 -4.96 -3.63
CA LEU A 118 -20.26 -3.65 -3.70
C LEU A 118 -19.95 -3.24 -5.14
N ALA A 119 -19.55 -4.18 -6.01
CA ALA A 119 -19.32 -3.93 -7.42
C ALA A 119 -20.60 -3.48 -8.13
N GLU A 120 -21.73 -4.15 -7.87
CA GLU A 120 -23.04 -3.77 -8.41
C GLU A 120 -23.46 -2.37 -7.94
N THR A 121 -23.32 -2.08 -6.65
CA THR A 121 -23.62 -0.75 -6.08
C THR A 121 -22.80 0.36 -6.75
N LEU A 122 -21.51 0.11 -6.98
CA LEU A 122 -20.61 1.08 -7.61
C LEU A 122 -20.87 1.21 -9.11
N ALA A 123 -21.21 0.13 -9.79
CA ALA A 123 -21.57 0.13 -11.21
C ALA A 123 -22.82 0.99 -11.46
N ALA A 124 -23.83 0.91 -10.59
CA ALA A 124 -25.01 1.78 -10.64
C ALA A 124 -24.67 3.28 -10.51
N ALA A 125 -23.55 3.61 -9.86
CA ALA A 125 -23.02 4.97 -9.73
C ALA A 125 -21.98 5.34 -10.83
N GLY A 126 -21.85 4.51 -11.87
CA GLY A 126 -20.90 4.73 -12.97
C GLY A 126 -19.43 4.53 -12.59
N LYS A 127 -19.16 3.78 -11.51
CA LYS A 127 -17.81 3.47 -11.02
C LYS A 127 -17.47 2.01 -11.30
N ASN A 128 -16.21 1.75 -11.67
CA ASN A 128 -15.73 0.40 -11.96
C ASN A 128 -15.00 -0.19 -10.76
N LEU A 129 -15.39 -1.38 -10.33
CA LEU A 129 -14.65 -2.19 -9.36
C LEU A 129 -14.09 -3.44 -10.06
N VAL A 130 -12.76 -3.52 -10.17
CA VAL A 130 -12.07 -4.65 -10.82
C VAL A 130 -11.42 -5.52 -9.76
N THR A 131 -11.84 -6.77 -9.64
CA THR A 131 -11.23 -7.72 -8.69
C THR A 131 -10.07 -8.47 -9.34
N VAL A 132 -8.95 -8.57 -8.62
CA VAL A 132 -7.75 -9.30 -9.05
C VAL A 132 -7.32 -10.25 -7.95
N GLY A 133 -7.16 -11.53 -8.26
CA GLY A 133 -6.67 -12.54 -7.33
C GLY A 133 -5.62 -13.48 -7.91
N ARG A 134 -5.11 -14.40 -7.08
CA ARG A 134 -4.19 -15.45 -7.55
C ARG A 134 -4.91 -16.30 -8.60
N GLY A 135 -4.29 -16.46 -9.77
CA GLY A 135 -4.86 -17.23 -10.87
C GLY A 135 -5.85 -16.48 -11.76
N CYS A 136 -5.91 -15.15 -11.71
CA CYS A 136 -6.56 -14.36 -12.76
C CYS A 136 -5.80 -14.49 -14.09
N HIS A 137 -5.93 -15.64 -14.76
CA HIS A 137 -5.86 -15.68 -16.21
C HIS A 137 -7.04 -14.88 -16.75
N ARG A 138 -6.70 -13.90 -17.58
CA ARG A 138 -7.60 -13.05 -18.37
C ARG A 138 -8.84 -13.84 -18.81
N ARG A 139 -9.97 -13.71 -18.10
CA ARG A 139 -11.24 -14.28 -18.60
C ARG A 139 -11.53 -13.58 -19.92
N ARG A 140 -11.61 -14.36 -21.01
CA ARG A 140 -12.08 -13.88 -22.32
C ARG A 140 -13.50 -13.34 -22.12
N ARG A 141 -13.82 -12.21 -22.76
CA ARG A 141 -15.20 -11.73 -22.88
C ARG A 141 -16.03 -12.86 -23.47
N HIS A 142 -17.13 -13.25 -22.82
CA HIS A 142 -18.27 -13.77 -23.56
C HIS A 142 -18.76 -12.63 -24.45
N GLU A 143 -18.68 -12.84 -25.76
CA GLU A 143 -19.16 -11.91 -26.77
C GLU A 143 -20.69 -11.90 -26.71
N PRO A 144 -21.34 -10.75 -26.44
CA PRO A 144 -22.76 -10.63 -26.70
C PRO A 144 -22.92 -10.66 -28.23
N ARG A 145 -23.77 -11.54 -28.75
CA ARG A 145 -24.21 -11.47 -30.14
C ARG A 145 -24.87 -10.10 -30.33
N CYS A 146 -24.17 -9.19 -31.00
CA CYS A 146 -24.75 -7.92 -31.45
C CYS A 146 -25.60 -8.17 -32.69
N SER A 147 -26.92 -8.11 -32.52
CA SER A 147 -27.84 -7.72 -33.60
C SER A 147 -27.70 -6.21 -33.81
N THR A 148 -27.25 -5.84 -35.01
CA THR A 148 -27.37 -4.55 -35.71
C THR A 148 -27.98 -3.36 -34.96
N GLY A 149 -27.17 -2.31 -34.74
CA GLY A 149 -27.63 -0.97 -34.34
C GLY A 149 -26.47 -0.11 -33.85
N SER A 150 -26.30 1.08 -34.42
CA SER A 150 -25.15 1.99 -34.35
C SER A 150 -24.69 2.52 -32.97
N ALA A 151 -23.37 2.77 -32.89
CA ALA A 151 -22.59 3.69 -32.01
C ALA A 151 -22.06 3.16 -30.64
N PRO A 152 -21.02 3.78 -30.03
CA PRO A 152 -19.81 4.43 -30.55
C PRO A 152 -18.49 3.76 -30.03
N THR A 153 -17.35 4.23 -30.54
CA THR A 153 -15.96 3.79 -30.28
C THR A 153 -15.63 3.42 -28.83
N CYS A 154 -15.44 2.13 -28.58
CA CYS A 154 -14.86 1.60 -27.36
C CYS A 154 -13.33 1.80 -27.40
N ARG A 155 -12.81 2.80 -26.67
CA ARG A 155 -11.36 3.01 -26.55
C ARG A 155 -10.72 1.81 -25.86
N ARG A 156 -9.81 1.19 -26.60
CA ARG A 156 -9.02 0.01 -26.25
C ARG A 156 -8.08 0.34 -25.09
N TRP A 157 -8.35 -0.20 -23.91
CA TRP A 157 -7.39 -0.18 -22.80
C TRP A 157 -6.21 -1.10 -23.14
N ARG A 158 -5.05 -0.52 -23.48
CA ARG A 158 -3.76 -1.20 -23.36
C ARG A 158 -3.36 -1.11 -21.90
N ALA A 159 -3.49 -2.21 -21.17
CA ALA A 159 -2.80 -2.40 -19.90
C ALA A 159 -1.31 -2.59 -20.21
N SER A 160 -0.57 -1.48 -20.38
CA SER A 160 0.88 -1.48 -20.46
C SER A 160 1.44 -1.42 -19.04
N ILE A 161 1.30 -2.52 -18.28
CA ILE A 161 2.14 -2.73 -17.11
C ILE A 161 3.49 -3.17 -17.67
N TRP A 162 4.41 -2.22 -17.77
CA TRP A 162 5.81 -2.44 -18.14
C TRP A 162 6.46 -3.27 -17.03
N LEU A 163 6.72 -4.55 -17.30
CA LEU A 163 7.76 -5.31 -16.63
C LEU A 163 8.87 -5.52 -17.68
N PRO A 164 10.12 -5.13 -17.41
CA PRO A 164 11.21 -5.38 -18.35
C PRO A 164 11.47 -6.90 -18.38
N SER A 165 11.31 -7.52 -19.55
CA SER A 165 11.88 -8.85 -19.82
C SER A 165 13.06 -8.67 -20.76
N PRO A 166 14.22 -9.31 -20.50
CA PRO A 166 15.32 -9.38 -21.44
C PRO A 166 14.95 -10.36 -22.56
N ASP A 167 15.42 -10.08 -23.77
CA ASP A 167 15.60 -11.01 -24.90
C ASP A 167 14.36 -11.83 -25.35
N SER A 168 13.80 -11.71 -26.56
CA SER A 168 14.50 -11.77 -27.83
C SER A 168 13.51 -11.79 -29.01
N ARG A 169 13.94 -11.15 -30.12
CA ARG A 169 13.63 -11.42 -31.53
C ARG A 169 12.20 -11.18 -32.05
N CYS A 170 12.04 -9.97 -32.57
CA CYS A 170 11.19 -9.66 -33.71
C CYS A 170 11.77 -10.32 -34.99
N CYS A 171 11.00 -11.15 -35.69
CA CYS A 171 11.13 -11.31 -37.14
C CYS A 171 9.78 -11.74 -37.75
N SER A 172 9.49 -11.09 -38.87
CA SER A 172 8.29 -11.06 -39.71
C SER A 172 7.85 -12.41 -40.31
N ALA A 173 6.57 -12.52 -40.70
CA ALA A 173 6.19 -12.65 -42.12
C ALA A 173 4.67 -12.80 -42.35
N ARG A 174 4.19 -12.03 -43.34
CA ARG A 174 2.99 -12.13 -44.19
C ARG A 174 1.60 -11.94 -43.58
#